data_AF-A0AAD4I688-F1
#
_entry.id   AF-A0AAD4I688-F1
#
_cell.length_a   1.000
_cell.length_b   1.000
_cell.length_c   1.000
_cell.angle_alpha   90.00
_cell.angle_beta   90.00
_cell.angle_gamma   90.00
#
_symmetry.space_group_name_H-M   'P 1'
#
loop_
_entity.id
_entity.type
_entity.pdbx_description
1 polymer ?
#
loop_
_entity_poly.entity_id
_entity_poly.type
_entity_poly.pdbx_seq_one_letter_code
_entity_poly.pdbx_strand_id
1 'polypeptide(L)'
;MWMLQLLRNHGTRLDDPTSKAELDLQSLPSRSPLCLSDVAAIVAIQDSSNPSSRSQRFSTAHHRLDEITPVVPPNAHFTHEAPPSTPYGYTLWLPLIAKSQKVTDAWVATNRIHTSLLHEVVGMLQCTKPGKKLATLLDGNRKWFIRLDQMSPKNSPMGGKLPSSTPEQVITKICTSMRAYGCLAREFEDAKNENRKM
;
A
#
# COMPACT_ATOMS: atom_id res chain seq x y z
N MET A 1 -5.33 3.70 -10.52
CA MET A 1 -4.18 2.95 -11.10
C MET A 1 -3.33 2.35 -9.97
N TRP A 2 -2.94 1.07 -10.00
CA TRP A 2 -2.01 0.51 -9.02
C TRP A 2 -0.62 0.48 -9.66
N MET A 3 0.16 1.54 -9.52
CA MET A 3 1.56 1.52 -9.90
C MET A 3 2.39 1.24 -8.66
N LEU A 4 2.65 -0.05 -8.42
CA LEU A 4 3.57 -0.44 -7.37
C LEU A 4 4.99 -0.09 -7.83
N GLN A 5 5.48 1.08 -7.40
CA GLN A 5 6.85 1.46 -7.67
C GLN A 5 7.77 0.75 -6.69
N LEU A 6 8.52 -0.19 -7.24
CA LEU A 6 9.31 -1.17 -6.53
C LEU A 6 10.76 -0.65 -6.42
N LEU A 7 11.17 -0.26 -5.22
CA LEU A 7 12.56 0.10 -4.89
C LEU A 7 13.34 -1.13 -4.37
N ARG A 8 14.44 -1.53 -5.03
CA ARG A 8 15.16 -2.79 -4.77
C ARG A 8 16.31 -2.61 -3.78
N ASN A 9 16.24 -3.30 -2.64
CA ASN A 9 17.37 -3.49 -1.72
C ASN A 9 18.07 -4.84 -1.99
N HIS A 10 19.37 -4.80 -2.26
CA HIS A 10 20.29 -5.91 -2.48
C HIS A 10 21.10 -6.30 -1.23
N GLY A 11 20.75 -5.78 -0.05
CA GLY A 11 21.44 -6.09 1.21
C GLY A 11 21.56 -7.59 1.44
N THR A 12 22.80 -8.05 1.61
CA THR A 12 23.15 -9.42 1.99
C THR A 12 22.51 -9.77 3.34
N ARG A 13 22.10 -11.04 3.43
CA ARG A 13 21.54 -11.73 4.60
C ARG A 13 22.24 -11.29 5.90
N LEU A 14 21.53 -10.50 6.72
CA LEU A 14 21.92 -10.17 8.09
C LEU A 14 21.54 -11.35 8.98
N ASP A 15 22.36 -12.40 8.97
CA ASP A 15 22.38 -13.41 10.02
C ASP A 15 23.37 -12.95 11.09
N ASP A 16 22.91 -12.14 12.05
CA ASP A 16 23.63 -11.89 13.30
C ASP A 16 22.66 -12.05 14.49
N PRO A 17 22.66 -13.20 15.18
CA PRO A 17 21.75 -13.47 16.28
C PRO A 17 22.44 -13.18 17.61
N THR A 18 22.69 -11.93 17.98
CA THR A 18 23.10 -11.61 19.37
C THR A 18 22.65 -10.22 19.82
N SER A 19 21.37 -10.10 20.19
CA SER A 19 20.96 -9.28 21.35
C SER A 19 19.52 -9.60 21.74
N LYS A 20 19.34 -10.44 22.76
CA LYS A 20 18.09 -10.48 23.53
C LYS A 20 18.06 -9.24 24.41
N ALA A 21 17.19 -8.29 24.08
CA ALA A 21 16.76 -7.25 25.01
C ALA A 21 15.29 -7.55 25.36
N GLU A 22 15.11 -8.03 26.58
CA GLU A 22 13.85 -8.22 27.28
C GLU A 22 13.26 -6.82 27.56
N LEU A 23 12.07 -6.54 27.02
CA LEU A 23 11.33 -5.31 27.28
C LEU A 23 9.96 -5.69 27.84
N ASP A 24 9.82 -5.36 29.12
CA ASP A 24 8.62 -5.48 29.94
C ASP A 24 7.40 -4.81 29.28
N LEU A 25 6.37 -5.62 29.05
CA LEU A 25 5.05 -5.19 28.64
C LEU A 25 4.22 -4.83 29.89
N GLN A 26 4.37 -3.61 30.37
CA GLN A 26 3.45 -3.04 31.36
C GLN A 26 2.28 -2.33 30.66
N SER A 27 1.07 -2.87 30.91
CA SER A 27 -0.20 -2.17 31.13
C SER A 27 -0.52 -0.91 30.29
N LEU A 28 -1.37 -1.05 29.26
CA LEU A 28 -2.01 0.07 28.57
C LEU A 28 -3.36 0.42 29.22
N PRO A 29 -3.67 1.71 29.44
CA PRO A 29 -4.95 2.14 29.97
C PRO A 29 -6.06 2.10 28.91
N SER A 30 -7.27 1.95 29.43
CA SER A 30 -8.55 1.79 28.76
C SER A 30 -8.94 2.93 27.80
N ARG A 31 -9.43 2.50 26.62
CA ARG A 31 -10.42 3.11 25.71
C ARG A 31 -10.70 4.61 25.89
N SER A 32 -10.25 5.40 24.93
CA SER A 32 -10.86 6.69 24.54
C SER A 32 -11.59 6.54 23.20
N PRO A 33 -12.71 7.24 22.97
CA PRO A 33 -13.46 7.14 21.73
C PRO A 33 -12.82 7.99 20.63
N LEU A 34 -12.03 7.36 19.77
CA LEU A 34 -11.56 7.93 18.50
C LEU A 34 -12.67 7.76 17.46
N CYS A 35 -13.54 8.76 17.26
CA CYS A 35 -14.46 8.70 16.11
C CYS A 35 -14.92 10.05 15.52
N LEU A 36 -14.37 11.19 15.95
CA LEU A 36 -14.79 12.49 15.39
C LEU A 36 -13.65 13.30 14.73
N SER A 37 -12.38 13.14 15.14
CA SER A 37 -11.28 13.88 14.50
C SER A 37 -10.90 13.33 13.12
N ASP A 38 -11.14 12.04 12.88
CA ASP A 38 -10.68 11.38 11.65
C ASP A 38 -11.58 11.69 10.45
N VAL A 39 -12.88 11.93 10.68
CA VAL A 39 -13.80 12.40 9.64
C VAL A 39 -13.40 13.80 9.17
N ALA A 40 -13.07 14.70 10.11
CA ALA A 40 -12.59 16.04 9.77
C ALA A 40 -11.25 16.01 9.02
N ALA A 41 -10.35 15.07 9.33
CA ALA A 41 -9.10 14.88 8.60
C ALA A 41 -9.32 14.37 7.17
N ILE A 42 -10.33 13.51 6.95
CA ILE A 42 -10.73 13.03 5.61
C ILE A 42 -11.34 14.19 4.79
N VAL A 43 -12.19 15.01 5.40
CA VAL A 43 -12.81 16.19 4.76
C VAL A 43 -11.77 17.28 4.47
N ALA A 44 -10.83 17.54 5.38
CA ALA A 44 -9.77 18.54 5.17
C ALA A 44 -8.79 18.18 4.04
N ILE A 45 -8.60 16.88 3.74
CA ILE A 45 -7.85 16.42 2.56
C ILE A 45 -8.63 16.69 1.26
N GLN A 46 -9.96 16.83 1.35
CA GLN A 46 -10.86 17.09 0.23
C GLN A 46 -10.91 18.57 -0.17
N ASP A 47 -10.67 19.50 0.77
CA ASP A 47 -10.75 20.95 0.56
C ASP A 47 -9.45 21.60 0.07
N SER A 48 -8.30 20.92 0.15
CA SER A 48 -7.07 21.41 -0.48
C SER A 48 -7.02 21.01 -1.96
N SER A 49 -7.30 21.96 -2.84
CA SER A 49 -7.16 21.90 -4.31
C SER A 49 -7.95 20.81 -5.04
N ASN A 50 -9.08 21.23 -5.62
CA ASN A 50 -9.91 20.56 -6.62
C ASN A 50 -9.11 19.63 -7.59
N PRO A 51 -9.26 18.29 -7.52
CA PRO A 51 -8.74 17.38 -8.53
C PRO A 51 -9.87 16.90 -9.47
N SER A 52 -10.82 17.77 -9.81
CA SER A 52 -11.96 17.40 -10.66
C SER A 52 -11.57 17.14 -12.12
N SER A 53 -10.38 17.58 -12.54
CA SER A 53 -9.83 17.22 -13.85
C SER A 53 -8.97 15.97 -13.76
N ARG A 54 -9.39 14.91 -14.46
CA ARG A 54 -8.64 13.66 -14.65
C ARG A 54 -7.21 13.89 -15.19
N SER A 55 -6.97 15.05 -15.83
CA SER A 55 -5.68 15.50 -16.36
C SER A 55 -4.67 15.90 -15.27
N GLN A 56 -5.13 16.17 -14.05
CA GLN A 56 -4.29 16.46 -12.87
C GLN A 56 -4.03 15.24 -11.99
N ARG A 57 -4.45 14.02 -12.40
CA ARG A 57 -3.89 12.80 -11.80
C ARG A 57 -2.39 12.91 -12.03
N PHE A 58 -1.61 13.11 -10.96
CA PHE A 58 -0.16 13.23 -11.04
C PHE A 58 0.32 12.13 -11.97
N SER A 59 0.99 12.51 -13.06
CA SER A 59 1.57 11.58 -14.01
C SER A 59 2.50 10.67 -13.22
N THR A 60 2.00 9.52 -12.84
CA THR A 60 2.71 8.52 -12.04
C THR A 60 3.78 7.81 -12.81
N ALA A 61 3.90 8.14 -14.10
CA ALA A 61 5.03 7.74 -14.91
C ALA A 61 6.38 8.16 -14.28
N HIS A 62 6.44 9.23 -13.46
CA HIS A 62 7.73 9.76 -13.02
C HIS A 62 7.75 10.22 -11.56
N HIS A 63 7.96 9.29 -10.61
CA HIS A 63 8.87 9.68 -9.51
C HIS A 63 10.22 9.84 -10.16
N ARG A 64 10.64 11.08 -10.29
CA ARG A 64 11.94 11.35 -10.88
C ARG A 64 12.99 10.86 -9.88
N LEU A 65 14.06 10.28 -10.41
CA LEU A 65 15.11 9.66 -9.59
C LEU A 65 15.68 10.64 -8.56
N ASP A 66 15.71 11.93 -8.88
CA ASP A 66 16.11 13.05 -8.03
C ASP A 66 15.19 13.30 -6.82
N GLU A 67 13.91 12.93 -6.86
CA GLU A 67 13.01 13.02 -5.69
C GLU A 67 13.25 11.89 -4.69
N ILE A 68 13.64 10.71 -5.19
CA ILE A 68 13.83 9.52 -4.36
C ILE A 68 15.27 9.47 -3.82
N THR A 69 16.25 9.90 -4.61
CA THR A 69 17.69 9.82 -4.28
C THR A 69 18.06 10.48 -2.94
N PRO A 70 17.53 11.65 -2.55
CA PRO A 70 17.85 12.25 -1.25
C PRO A 70 17.34 11.44 -0.06
N VAL A 71 16.24 10.69 -0.25
CA VAL A 71 15.62 9.86 0.81
C VAL A 71 16.24 8.47 0.84
N VAL A 72 16.54 7.92 -0.33
CA VAL A 72 17.14 6.60 -0.52
C VAL A 72 18.23 6.70 -1.59
N PRO A 73 19.44 7.13 -1.21
CA PRO A 73 20.53 7.28 -2.17
C PRO A 73 20.97 5.91 -2.70
N PRO A 74 21.31 5.81 -4.00
CA PRO A 74 21.89 4.59 -4.55
C PRO A 74 23.20 4.28 -3.83
N ASN A 75 23.42 3.00 -3.55
CA ASN A 75 24.64 2.50 -2.93
C ASN A 75 24.96 1.09 -3.46
N ALA A 76 26.07 0.48 -3.04
CA ALA A 76 26.46 -0.87 -3.46
C ALA A 76 25.37 -1.94 -3.21
N HIS A 77 24.44 -1.66 -2.30
CA HIS A 77 23.34 -2.54 -1.91
C HIS A 77 21.97 -2.04 -2.36
N PHE A 78 21.86 -0.93 -3.10
CA PHE A 78 20.56 -0.36 -3.43
C PHE A 78 20.59 0.31 -4.80
N THR A 79 19.73 -0.18 -5.70
CA THR A 79 19.61 0.33 -7.05
C THR A 79 18.14 0.64 -7.34
N HIS A 80 17.89 1.84 -7.86
CA HIS A 80 16.57 2.20 -8.36
C HIS A 80 16.32 1.49 -9.68
N GLU A 81 15.27 0.66 -9.76
CA GLU A 81 14.86 0.01 -11.00
C GLU A 81 13.56 0.64 -11.50
N ALA A 82 13.47 0.85 -12.82
CA ALA A 82 12.23 1.27 -13.44
C ALA A 82 11.19 0.13 -13.29
N PRO A 83 9.96 0.42 -12.87
CA PRO A 83 8.93 -0.61 -12.82
C PRO A 83 8.70 -1.15 -14.24
N PRO A 84 8.36 -2.44 -14.40
CA PRO A 84 7.99 -2.99 -15.70
C PRO A 84 6.78 -2.21 -16.24
N SER A 85 7.00 -1.40 -17.27
CA SER A 85 6.13 -0.32 -17.74
C SER A 85 4.91 -0.76 -18.54
N THR A 86 4.48 -2.02 -18.43
CA THR A 86 3.26 -2.46 -19.11
C THR A 86 2.04 -1.87 -18.40
N PRO A 87 1.19 -1.06 -19.08
CA PRO A 87 -0.04 -0.56 -18.50
C PRO A 87 -0.89 -1.75 -18.07
N TYR A 88 -1.01 -1.95 -16.76
CA TYR A 88 -1.77 -3.05 -16.22
C TYR A 88 -3.24 -2.84 -16.56
N GLY A 89 -3.86 -3.85 -17.21
CA GLY A 89 -5.29 -3.83 -17.50
C GLY A 89 -6.09 -3.62 -16.21
N TYR A 90 -6.72 -2.45 -16.12
CA TYR A 90 -7.51 -2.00 -14.96
C TYR A 90 -8.61 -2.97 -14.54
N THR A 91 -9.09 -3.79 -15.48
CA THR A 91 -10.16 -4.76 -15.29
C THR A 91 -9.82 -5.85 -14.27
N LEU A 92 -8.54 -6.21 -14.10
CA LEU A 92 -8.15 -7.24 -13.13
C LEU A 92 -8.08 -6.72 -11.68
N TRP A 93 -8.10 -5.41 -11.49
CA TRP A 93 -7.91 -4.79 -10.18
C TRP A 93 -9.24 -4.49 -9.48
N LEU A 94 -10.36 -4.32 -10.18
CA LEU A 94 -11.65 -3.97 -9.56
C LEU A 94 -12.13 -5.00 -8.52
N PRO A 95 -12.06 -6.33 -8.76
CA PRO A 95 -12.38 -7.32 -7.73
C PRO A 95 -11.43 -7.27 -6.52
N LEU A 96 -10.15 -6.99 -6.77
CA LEU A 96 -9.15 -6.84 -5.72
C LEU A 96 -9.43 -5.60 -4.87
N ILE A 97 -9.78 -4.49 -5.51
CA ILE A 97 -10.17 -3.23 -4.86
C ILE A 97 -11.39 -3.47 -3.97
N ALA A 98 -12.46 -4.05 -4.52
CA ALA A 98 -13.68 -4.32 -3.78
C ALA A 98 -13.45 -5.25 -2.57
N LYS A 99 -12.65 -6.32 -2.69
CA LYS A 99 -12.33 -7.15 -1.53
C LYS A 99 -11.38 -6.48 -0.54
N SER A 100 -10.43 -5.66 -1.00
CA SER A 100 -9.54 -4.91 -0.11
C SER A 100 -10.30 -3.88 0.74
N GLN A 101 -11.41 -3.34 0.22
CA GLN A 101 -12.32 -2.49 1.00
C GLN A 101 -12.93 -3.29 2.16
N LYS A 102 -13.38 -4.53 1.96
CA LYS A 102 -13.89 -5.37 3.05
C LYS A 102 -12.85 -5.62 4.16
N VAL A 103 -11.58 -5.79 3.78
CA VAL A 103 -10.49 -5.90 4.77
C VAL A 103 -10.30 -4.59 5.52
N THR A 104 -10.40 -3.47 4.81
CA THR A 104 -10.27 -2.13 5.40
C THR A 104 -11.44 -1.83 6.34
N ASP A 105 -12.67 -2.15 5.96
CA ASP A 105 -13.87 -1.95 6.78
C ASP A 105 -13.80 -2.77 8.06
N ALA A 106 -13.37 -4.04 7.97
CA ALA A 106 -13.14 -4.88 9.13
C ALA A 106 -12.05 -4.29 10.05
N TRP A 107 -10.96 -3.77 9.47
CA TRP A 107 -9.90 -3.08 10.20
C TRP A 107 -10.43 -1.82 10.91
N VAL A 108 -11.16 -0.95 10.23
CA VAL A 108 -11.71 0.28 10.81
C VAL A 108 -12.71 -0.04 11.93
N ALA A 109 -13.56 -1.05 11.76
CA ALA A 109 -14.58 -1.41 12.73
C ALA A 109 -14.01 -2.08 14.00
N THR A 110 -12.94 -2.88 13.86
CA THR A 110 -12.48 -3.76 14.94
C THR A 110 -11.04 -3.51 15.39
N ASN A 111 -10.30 -2.66 14.68
CA ASN A 111 -8.86 -2.48 14.79
C ASN A 111 -8.10 -3.83 14.69
N ARG A 112 -8.64 -4.78 13.90
CA ARG A 112 -8.07 -6.11 13.65
C ARG A 112 -8.20 -6.46 12.18
N ILE A 113 -7.16 -7.09 11.63
CA ILE A 113 -7.20 -7.64 10.27
C ILE A 113 -7.71 -9.08 10.36
N HIS A 114 -8.81 -9.37 9.66
CA HIS A 114 -9.27 -10.74 9.53
C HIS A 114 -8.36 -11.49 8.57
N THR A 115 -7.54 -12.41 9.09
CA THR A 115 -6.50 -13.11 8.33
C THR A 115 -7.05 -13.88 7.14
N SER A 116 -8.24 -14.49 7.27
CA SER A 116 -8.93 -15.17 6.17
C SER A 116 -9.22 -14.21 4.99
N LEU A 117 -9.78 -13.03 5.26
CA LEU A 117 -10.03 -12.02 4.23
C LEU A 117 -8.72 -11.52 3.61
N LEU A 118 -7.67 -11.34 4.41
CA LEU A 118 -6.35 -10.97 3.90
C LEU A 118 -5.81 -12.03 2.93
N HIS A 119 -5.85 -13.31 3.33
CA HIS A 119 -5.42 -14.43 2.49
C HIS A 119 -6.26 -14.57 1.21
N GLU A 120 -7.56 -14.31 1.28
CA GLU A 120 -8.41 -14.26 0.07
C GLU A 120 -7.95 -13.17 -0.90
N VAL A 121 -7.67 -11.96 -0.41
CA VAL A 121 -7.20 -10.85 -1.25
C VAL A 121 -5.82 -11.17 -1.85
N VAL A 122 -4.91 -11.72 -1.05
CA VAL A 122 -3.59 -12.17 -1.54
C VAL A 122 -3.73 -13.27 -2.59
N GLY A 123 -4.59 -14.26 -2.36
CA GLY A 123 -4.86 -15.34 -3.30
C GLY A 123 -5.42 -14.82 -4.62
N MET A 124 -6.39 -13.89 -4.57
CA MET A 124 -6.91 -13.25 -5.78
C MET A 124 -5.86 -12.46 -6.53
N LEU A 125 -5.00 -11.70 -5.84
CA LEU A 125 -3.87 -11.01 -6.46
C LEU A 125 -3.01 -12.02 -7.23
N GLN A 126 -2.60 -13.10 -6.57
CA GLN A 126 -1.76 -14.15 -7.13
C GLN A 126 -2.43 -14.99 -8.24
N CYS A 127 -3.76 -14.97 -8.37
CA CYS A 127 -4.45 -15.58 -9.50
C CYS A 127 -4.26 -14.80 -10.82
N THR A 128 -3.94 -13.51 -10.75
CA THR A 128 -3.74 -12.66 -11.93
C THR A 128 -2.31 -12.78 -12.49
N LYS A 129 -2.13 -12.67 -13.81
CA LYS A 129 -0.78 -12.64 -14.42
C LYS A 129 0.12 -11.54 -13.79
N PRO A 130 -0.36 -10.30 -13.61
CA PRO A 130 0.37 -9.26 -12.88
C PRO A 130 0.76 -9.64 -11.47
N GLY A 131 -0.18 -10.18 -10.69
CA GLY A 131 0.06 -10.52 -9.30
C GLY A 131 0.99 -11.71 -9.13
N LYS A 132 1.01 -12.67 -10.06
CA LYS A 132 2.06 -13.72 -10.10
C LYS A 132 3.44 -13.11 -10.29
N LYS A 133 3.60 -12.22 -11.28
CA LYS A 133 4.86 -11.52 -11.52
C LYS A 133 5.26 -10.64 -10.34
N LEU A 134 4.31 -10.01 -9.65
CA LEU A 134 4.57 -9.26 -8.43
C LEU A 134 5.01 -10.17 -7.28
N ALA A 135 4.35 -11.31 -7.10
CA ALA A 135 4.69 -12.27 -6.05
C ALA A 135 6.10 -12.82 -6.21
N THR A 136 6.60 -13.00 -7.45
CA THR A 136 8.01 -13.40 -7.65
C THR A 136 9.00 -12.30 -7.28
N LEU A 137 8.58 -11.05 -7.13
CA LEU A 137 9.43 -9.95 -6.64
C LEU A 137 9.36 -9.86 -5.10
N LEU A 138 8.21 -10.22 -4.52
CA LEU A 138 7.95 -10.25 -3.08
C LEU A 138 8.27 -11.63 -2.49
N ASP A 139 9.52 -12.05 -2.63
CA ASP A 139 10.04 -13.38 -2.28
C ASP A 139 10.50 -13.52 -0.80
N GLY A 140 10.26 -12.51 0.04
CA GLY A 140 10.75 -12.45 1.42
C GLY A 140 12.21 -12.01 1.55
N ASN A 141 13.01 -12.09 0.47
CA ASN A 141 14.42 -11.70 0.48
C ASN A 141 14.58 -10.22 0.11
N ARG A 142 13.84 -9.77 -0.91
CA ARG A 142 13.89 -8.39 -1.38
C ARG A 142 12.90 -7.52 -0.62
N LYS A 143 13.33 -6.29 -0.31
CA LYS A 143 12.54 -5.29 0.40
C LYS A 143 12.13 -4.18 -0.57
N TRP A 144 10.86 -3.80 -0.51
CA TRP A 144 10.21 -2.90 -1.48
C TRP A 144 9.32 -1.87 -0.79
N PHE A 145 9.35 -0.62 -1.24
CA PHE A 145 8.37 0.37 -0.80
C PHE A 145 7.09 0.31 -1.63
N ILE A 146 5.95 0.59 -1.02
CA ILE A 146 4.66 0.59 -1.70
C ILE A 146 4.30 2.00 -2.10
N ARG A 147 3.82 2.14 -3.33
CA ARG A 147 3.21 3.35 -3.83
C ARG A 147 1.94 3.00 -4.60
N LEU A 148 0.91 3.81 -4.41
CA LEU A 148 -0.26 3.88 -5.27
C LEU A 148 -0.14 5.12 -6.12
N ASP A 149 -0.99 5.23 -7.15
CA ASP A 149 -0.95 6.32 -8.13
C ASP A 149 -0.72 7.69 -7.46
N GLN A 150 -1.65 8.08 -6.60
CA GLN A 150 -1.64 9.43 -6.05
C GLN A 150 -0.90 9.53 -4.71
N MET A 151 -0.47 8.41 -4.10
CA MET A 151 0.13 8.42 -2.76
C MET A 151 0.77 7.10 -2.33
N SER A 152 1.68 7.18 -1.36
CA SER A 152 2.17 6.00 -0.62
C SER A 152 1.35 5.78 0.65
N PRO A 153 1.13 4.52 1.08
CA PRO A 153 0.38 4.16 2.30
C PRO A 153 1.19 4.40 3.59
N LYS A 154 1.90 5.53 3.69
CA LYS A 154 2.83 5.85 4.79
C LYS A 154 2.12 5.97 6.15
N ASN A 155 0.82 6.21 6.15
CA ASN A 155 -0.01 6.31 7.35
C ASN A 155 -0.61 4.96 7.79
N SER A 156 -0.23 3.84 7.16
CA SER A 156 -0.60 2.53 7.70
C SER A 156 0.06 2.33 9.07
N PRO A 157 -0.72 1.99 10.12
CA PRO A 157 -0.18 1.65 11.43
C PRO A 157 0.60 0.32 11.41
N MET A 158 0.39 -0.51 10.39
CA MET A 158 1.11 -1.78 10.17
C MET A 158 2.43 -1.56 9.43
N GLY A 159 3.19 -0.53 9.83
CA GLY A 159 4.49 -0.23 9.26
C GLY A 159 4.44 0.37 7.85
N GLY A 160 3.54 1.32 7.60
CA GLY A 160 3.42 1.99 6.29
C GLY A 160 4.69 2.67 5.78
N LYS A 161 5.59 3.06 6.70
CA LYS A 161 6.92 3.64 6.39
C LYS A 161 8.00 2.59 6.18
N LEU A 162 7.73 1.32 6.52
CA LEU A 162 8.70 0.23 6.38
C LEU A 162 8.54 -0.42 4.99
N PRO A 163 9.61 -0.99 4.43
CA PRO A 163 9.49 -1.78 3.21
C PRO A 163 8.71 -3.07 3.46
N SER A 164 8.14 -3.63 2.39
CA SER A 164 7.48 -4.93 2.33
C SER A 164 8.31 -5.91 1.53
N SER A 165 8.24 -7.17 1.91
CA SER A 165 8.97 -8.28 1.28
C SER A 165 8.05 -9.42 0.85
N THR A 166 6.81 -9.45 1.34
CA THR A 166 5.80 -10.46 0.95
C THR A 166 4.51 -9.80 0.45
N PRO A 167 3.69 -10.51 -0.35
CA PRO A 167 2.37 -10.05 -0.76
C PRO A 167 1.46 -9.68 0.42
N GLU A 168 1.49 -10.45 1.50
CA GLU A 168 0.70 -10.22 2.72
C GLU A 168 1.06 -8.88 3.35
N GLN A 169 2.36 -8.56 3.44
CA GLN A 169 2.81 -7.26 3.96
C GLN A 169 2.35 -6.10 3.08
N VAL A 170 2.32 -6.30 1.75
CA VAL A 170 1.81 -5.29 0.81
C VAL A 170 0.32 -5.04 1.02
N ILE A 171 -0.48 -6.11 1.01
CA ILE A 171 -1.93 -5.99 1.15
C ILE A 171 -2.31 -5.49 2.55
N THR A 172 -1.63 -5.95 3.60
CA THR A 172 -1.81 -5.45 4.96
C THR A 172 -1.63 -3.93 5.05
N LYS A 173 -0.55 -3.40 4.49
CA LYS A 173 -0.27 -1.95 4.54
C LYS A 173 -1.27 -1.14 3.72
N ILE A 174 -1.72 -1.68 2.58
CA ILE A 174 -2.74 -1.04 1.75
C ILE A 174 -4.08 -1.01 2.50
N CYS A 175 -4.53 -2.14 3.03
CA CYS A 175 -5.83 -2.25 3.70
C CYS A 175 -5.89 -1.54 5.07
N THR A 176 -4.75 -1.19 5.67
CA THR A 176 -4.70 -0.43 6.94
C THR A 176 -4.33 1.03 6.75
N SER A 177 -4.16 1.51 5.51
CA SER A 177 -3.85 2.90 5.22
C SER A 177 -5.11 3.67 4.82
N MET A 178 -5.48 4.70 5.60
CA MET A 178 -6.61 5.59 5.24
C MET A 178 -6.38 6.33 3.91
N ARG A 179 -5.10 6.58 3.57
CA ARG A 179 -4.71 7.17 2.29
C ARG A 179 -5.02 6.22 1.14
N ALA A 180 -4.57 4.96 1.28
CA ALA A 180 -4.90 3.93 0.30
C ALA A 180 -6.40 3.72 0.17
N TYR A 181 -7.13 3.63 1.29
CA TYR A 181 -8.58 3.51 1.29
C TYR A 181 -9.26 4.60 0.44
N GLY A 182 -8.94 5.88 0.68
CA GLY A 182 -9.52 6.98 -0.08
C GLY A 182 -9.22 6.90 -1.59
N CYS A 183 -8.01 6.46 -1.97
CA CYS A 183 -7.68 6.20 -3.38
C CYS A 183 -8.52 5.10 -4.01
N LEU A 184 -8.68 3.99 -3.27
CA LEU A 184 -9.38 2.80 -3.74
C LEU A 184 -10.88 3.04 -3.84
N ALA A 185 -11.47 3.71 -2.85
CA ALA A 185 -12.86 4.13 -2.86
C ALA A 185 -13.16 5.05 -4.05
N ARG A 186 -12.31 6.06 -4.30
CA ARG A 186 -12.48 6.95 -5.44
C ARG A 186 -12.38 6.22 -6.78
N GLU A 187 -11.40 5.35 -6.96
CA GLU A 187 -11.25 4.58 -8.20
C GLU A 187 -12.43 3.61 -8.43
N PHE A 188 -12.99 3.05 -7.35
CA PHE A 188 -14.19 2.21 -7.40
C PHE A 188 -15.43 3.02 -7.83
N GLU A 189 -15.67 4.19 -7.23
CA GLU A 189 -16.78 5.07 -7.62
C GLU A 189 -16.61 5.61 -9.05
N ASP A 190 -15.39 5.97 -9.45
CA ASP A 190 -15.09 6.37 -10.82
C ASP A 190 -15.38 5.23 -11.81
N ALA A 191 -15.06 3.98 -11.45
CA ALA A 191 -15.36 2.82 -12.30
C ALA A 191 -16.86 2.59 -12.44
N LYS A 192 -17.61 2.78 -11.37
CA LYS A 192 -19.07 2.72 -11.35
C LYS A 192 -19.69 3.79 -12.25
N ASN A 193 -19.26 5.04 -12.08
CA ASN A 193 -19.77 6.20 -12.85
C ASN A 193 -19.47 6.09 -14.34
N GLU A 194 -18.35 5.47 -14.71
CA GLU A 194 -17.95 5.24 -16.10
C GLU A 194 -18.54 3.95 -16.71
N ASN A 195 -19.39 3.21 -15.99
CA ASN A 195 -19.91 1.89 -16.41
C ASN A 195 -18.80 0.90 -16.79
N ARG A 196 -17.62 0.98 -16.15
CA ARG A 196 -16.56 -0.01 -16.34
C ARG A 196 -17.00 -1.33 -15.73
N LYS A 197 -16.82 -2.42 -16.48
CA LYS A 197 -17.15 -3.78 -16.02
C LYS A 197 -16.33 -4.11 -14.77
N MET A 198 -17.01 -4.23 -13.63
CA MET A 198 -16.44 -4.63 -12.34
C MET A 198 -16.22 -6.14 -12.25
#